data_AF-A0ABD2VNT5-F1
#
_entry.id   AF-A0ABD2VNT5-F1
#
_cell.length_a   1.000
_cell.length_b   1.000
_cell.length_c   1.000
_cell.angle_alpha   90.00
_cell.angle_beta   90.00
_cell.angle_gamma   90.00
#
_symmetry.space_group_name_H-M   'P 1'
#
loop_
_entity.id
_entity.type
_entity.pdbx_description
1 polymer ?
#
loop_
_entity_poly.entity_id
_entity_poly.type
_entity_poly.pdbx_seq_one_letter_code
_entity_poly.pdbx_strand_id
1 'polypeptide(L)'
;MGINSELKDEMCREIDIIVNSAATTRFDERYDTATRTNVLGAMNVLKFSKQCSKLMMLLHVSTAYVCGEKEELILEKPLNYGEMLNGSSHLDIDVEQKLVEKALKDLQDRNATEKEVTLAMRVLGIERARLHGWPNTYSFTKSMGEMLLGHLKEDLQLIILRPTIILSTYKEPFPGWIEGMRTMDTFIVGYGKGKQKLAMGGRETITDVMIWS
;
A
#
# COMPACT_ATOMS: atom_id res chain seq x y z
N MET A 1 -6.41 16.79 -2.70
CA MET A 1 -5.85 17.24 -1.41
C MET A 1 -6.73 18.39 -0.94
N GLY A 2 -7.32 18.32 0.25
CA GLY A 2 -8.29 19.31 0.75
C GLY A 2 -7.65 20.62 1.21
N ILE A 3 -6.78 21.20 0.39
CA ILE A 3 -5.96 22.39 0.67
C ILE A 3 -6.60 23.58 -0.06
N ASN A 4 -6.58 24.78 0.54
CA ASN A 4 -7.07 26.00 -0.12
C ASN A 4 -6.18 26.34 -1.34
N SER A 5 -6.69 27.15 -2.27
CA SER A 5 -5.99 27.44 -3.52
C SER A 5 -4.67 28.19 -3.31
N GLU A 6 -4.63 29.13 -2.37
CA GLU A 6 -3.46 29.97 -2.10
C GLU A 6 -2.26 29.15 -1.61
N LEU A 7 -2.47 28.30 -0.59
CA LEU A 7 -1.41 27.45 -0.06
C LEU A 7 -0.98 26.41 -1.09
N LYS A 8 -1.91 25.89 -1.90
CA LYS A 8 -1.58 24.97 -2.98
C LYS A 8 -0.65 25.63 -4.02
N ASP A 9 -0.92 26.87 -4.40
CA ASP A 9 -0.11 27.60 -5.37
C ASP A 9 1.28 27.94 -4.82
N GLU A 10 1.38 28.28 -3.53
CA GLU A 10 2.65 28.45 -2.83
C GLU A 10 3.46 27.15 -2.82
N MET A 11 2.84 26.04 -2.40
CA MET A 11 3.47 24.72 -2.41
C MET A 11 3.99 24.33 -3.81
N CYS A 12 3.20 24.56 -4.86
CA CYS A 12 3.61 24.27 -6.24
C CYS A 12 4.84 25.09 -6.70
N ARG A 13 5.10 26.26 -6.10
CA ARG A 13 6.24 27.12 -6.45
C ARG A 13 7.52 26.80 -5.66
N GLU A 14 7.39 26.17 -4.51
CA GLU A 14 8.49 26.05 -3.54
C GLU A 14 8.93 24.61 -3.26
N ILE A 15 8.10 23.61 -3.52
CA ILE A 15 8.45 22.23 -3.21
C ILE A 15 9.49 21.68 -4.20
N ASP A 16 10.65 21.30 -3.67
CA ASP A 16 11.70 20.59 -4.41
C ASP A 16 11.54 19.06 -4.36
N ILE A 17 11.01 18.51 -3.26
CA ILE A 17 10.88 17.06 -3.06
C ILE A 17 9.52 16.73 -2.43
N ILE A 18 8.83 15.74 -3.00
CA ILE A 18 7.61 15.16 -2.43
C ILE A 18 7.90 13.73 -1.96
N VAL A 19 7.57 13.45 -0.70
CA VAL A 19 7.60 12.09 -0.14
C VAL A 19 6.18 11.61 0.08
N ASN A 20 5.73 10.68 -0.76
CA ASN A 20 4.44 10.02 -0.64
C ASN A 20 4.55 8.74 0.19
N SER A 21 4.35 8.87 1.50
CA SER A 21 4.33 7.73 2.44
C SER A 21 2.93 7.39 2.98
N ALA A 22 1.89 8.10 2.54
CA ALA A 22 0.53 7.87 3.01
C ALA A 22 -0.05 6.59 2.38
N ALA A 23 -0.44 5.63 3.24
CA ALA A 23 -1.05 4.37 2.81
C ALA A 23 -1.89 3.78 3.95
N THR A 24 -2.89 2.97 3.61
CA THR A 24 -3.37 1.95 4.55
C THR A 24 -2.48 0.72 4.44
N THR A 25 -1.98 0.24 5.57
CA THR A 25 -1.03 -0.89 5.66
C THR A 25 -1.67 -2.18 6.18
N ARG A 26 -3.00 -2.20 6.33
CA ARG A 26 -3.72 -3.41 6.79
C ARG A 26 -3.88 -4.41 5.64
N PHE A 27 -3.47 -5.65 5.86
CA PHE A 27 -3.58 -6.73 4.87
C PHE A 27 -5.03 -7.08 4.51
N ASP A 28 -5.97 -6.88 5.44
CA ASP A 28 -7.40 -7.15 5.30
C ASP A 28 -8.24 -5.87 5.19
N GLU A 29 -7.67 -4.74 4.74
CA GLU A 29 -8.45 -3.50 4.62
C GLU A 29 -9.62 -3.66 3.63
N ARG A 30 -10.69 -2.91 3.86
CA ARG A 30 -11.78 -2.78 2.89
C ARG A 30 -11.23 -2.36 1.52
N TYR A 31 -11.62 -3.07 0.46
CA TYR A 31 -11.03 -2.86 -0.86
C TYR A 31 -11.26 -1.45 -1.42
N ASP A 32 -12.41 -0.81 -1.14
CA ASP A 32 -12.65 0.60 -1.49
C ASP A 32 -11.68 1.54 -0.79
N THR A 33 -11.45 1.33 0.50
CA THR A 33 -10.56 2.16 1.29
C THR A 33 -9.11 1.96 0.86
N ALA A 34 -8.69 0.71 0.61
CA ALA A 34 -7.36 0.39 0.13
C ALA A 34 -7.10 0.96 -1.27
N THR A 35 -8.04 0.80 -2.20
CA THR A 35 -7.95 1.37 -3.56
C THR A 35 -7.90 2.90 -3.51
N ARG A 36 -8.80 3.53 -2.76
CA ARG A 36 -8.83 5.00 -2.64
C ARG A 36 -7.52 5.57 -2.07
N THR A 37 -6.94 4.93 -1.06
CA THR A 37 -5.74 5.46 -0.39
C THR A 37 -4.47 5.08 -1.14
N ASN A 38 -4.26 3.79 -1.43
CA ASN A 38 -2.98 3.30 -1.96
C ASN A 38 -2.86 3.50 -3.47
N VAL A 39 -3.97 3.50 -4.20
CA VAL A 39 -3.99 3.61 -5.68
C VAL A 39 -4.32 5.04 -6.09
N LEU A 40 -5.52 5.51 -5.75
CA LEU A 40 -5.96 6.86 -6.14
C LEU A 40 -5.20 7.96 -5.37
N GLY A 41 -4.82 7.71 -4.13
CA GLY A 41 -3.98 8.62 -3.36
C GLY A 41 -2.63 8.83 -4.02
N ALA A 42 -1.97 7.75 -4.46
CA ALA A 42 -0.73 7.83 -5.22
C ALA A 42 -0.89 8.62 -6.52
N MET A 43 -1.96 8.33 -7.28
CA MET A 43 -2.31 9.07 -8.50
C MET A 43 -2.50 10.57 -8.24
N ASN A 44 -3.20 10.93 -7.19
CA ASN A 44 -3.48 12.33 -6.85
C ASN A 44 -2.19 13.07 -6.45
N VAL A 45 -1.28 12.40 -5.73
CA VAL A 45 0.03 12.98 -5.41
C VAL A 45 0.86 13.17 -6.67
N LEU A 46 0.85 12.22 -7.62
CA LEU A 46 1.51 12.39 -8.91
C LEU A 46 0.95 13.58 -9.69
N LYS A 47 -0.39 13.69 -9.78
CA LYS A 47 -1.05 14.82 -10.46
C LYS A 47 -0.67 16.16 -9.83
N PHE A 48 -0.56 16.22 -8.51
CA PHE A 48 -0.08 17.41 -7.81
C PHE A 48 1.42 17.66 -8.06
N SER A 49 2.23 16.61 -8.06
CA SER A 49 3.66 16.68 -8.32
C SER A 49 3.96 17.32 -9.68
N LYS A 50 3.18 16.96 -10.70
CA LYS A 50 3.28 17.56 -12.04
C LYS A 50 2.91 19.05 -12.10
N GLN A 51 2.22 19.58 -11.09
CA GLN A 51 1.90 21.01 -11.00
C GLN A 51 3.01 21.82 -10.32
N CYS A 52 3.99 21.14 -9.70
CA CYS A 52 5.07 21.77 -8.96
C CYS A 52 6.24 22.09 -9.90
N SER A 53 6.53 23.37 -10.12
CA SER A 53 7.48 23.81 -11.16
C SER A 53 8.95 23.61 -10.78
N LYS A 54 9.26 23.56 -9.47
CA LYS A 54 10.61 23.30 -8.94
C LYS A 54 10.84 21.85 -8.55
N LEU A 55 9.85 20.98 -8.73
CA LEU A 55 9.94 19.63 -8.22
C LEU A 55 11.07 18.86 -8.89
N MET A 56 12.03 18.45 -8.08
CA MET A 56 13.17 17.65 -8.50
C MET A 56 12.86 16.16 -8.45
N MET A 57 12.03 15.72 -7.49
CA MET A 57 11.81 14.30 -7.24
C MET A 57 10.50 14.02 -6.52
N LEU A 58 9.82 12.96 -6.95
CA LEU A 58 8.78 12.27 -6.20
C LEU A 58 9.33 10.94 -5.66
N LEU A 59 9.40 10.81 -4.33
CA LEU A 59 9.67 9.56 -3.64
C LEU A 59 8.35 8.92 -3.21
N HIS A 60 8.06 7.72 -3.71
CA HIS A 60 6.91 6.92 -3.26
C HIS A 60 7.39 5.77 -2.37
N VAL A 61 6.86 5.71 -1.14
CA VAL A 61 7.11 4.59 -0.24
C VAL A 61 6.12 3.48 -0.57
N SER A 62 6.62 2.39 -1.12
CA SER A 62 5.89 1.17 -1.39
C SER A 62 6.17 0.06 -0.37
N THR A 63 6.34 -1.19 -0.81
CA THR A 63 6.67 -2.33 0.05
C THR A 63 7.39 -3.41 -0.73
N ALA A 64 8.31 -4.14 -0.08
CA ALA A 64 8.97 -5.30 -0.68
C ALA A 64 7.95 -6.37 -1.11
N TYR A 65 6.81 -6.48 -0.42
CA TYR A 65 5.79 -7.50 -0.65
C TYR A 65 4.98 -7.33 -1.95
N VAL A 66 5.23 -6.30 -2.76
CA VAL A 66 4.63 -6.20 -4.10
C VAL A 66 5.10 -7.29 -5.05
N CYS A 67 6.21 -7.98 -4.73
CA CYS A 67 6.71 -9.13 -5.49
C CYS A 67 5.89 -10.42 -5.26
N GLY A 68 4.98 -10.42 -4.28
CA GLY A 68 4.21 -11.61 -3.87
C GLY A 68 5.04 -12.64 -3.13
N GLU A 69 4.61 -13.90 -3.22
CA GLU A 69 5.20 -15.05 -2.52
C GLU A 69 6.16 -15.80 -3.47
N LYS A 70 7.38 -15.28 -3.63
CA LYS A 70 8.44 -15.95 -4.40
C LYS A 70 9.58 -16.34 -3.47
N GLU A 71 10.08 -17.56 -3.64
CA GLU A 71 11.17 -18.13 -2.81
C GLU A 71 12.57 -17.86 -3.39
N GLU A 72 12.65 -17.39 -4.63
CA GLU A 72 13.91 -17.09 -5.32
C GLU A 72 14.45 -15.69 -5.00
N LEU A 73 15.70 -15.43 -5.38
CA LEU A 73 16.27 -14.09 -5.30
C LEU A 73 15.45 -13.10 -6.15
N ILE A 74 14.80 -12.15 -5.47
CA ILE A 74 13.98 -11.12 -6.12
C ILE A 74 14.83 -9.87 -6.34
N LEU A 75 15.20 -9.62 -7.59
CA LEU A 75 15.86 -8.37 -7.97
C LEU A 75 14.85 -7.23 -8.06
N GLU A 76 15.28 -6.02 -7.71
CA GLU A 76 14.48 -4.82 -7.92
C GLU A 76 14.24 -4.61 -9.41
N LYS A 77 12.98 -4.79 -9.82
CA LYS A 77 12.51 -4.50 -11.18
C LYS A 77 11.32 -3.54 -11.11
N PRO A 78 11.18 -2.62 -12.08
CA PRO A 78 9.96 -1.85 -12.25
C PRO A 78 8.76 -2.79 -12.45
N LEU A 79 7.61 -2.44 -11.88
CA LEU A 79 6.35 -3.13 -12.19
C LEU A 79 5.75 -2.51 -13.44
N ASN A 80 5.53 -3.32 -14.48
CA ASN A 80 4.93 -2.81 -15.71
C ASN A 80 3.43 -2.63 -15.52
N TYR A 81 2.87 -1.66 -16.25
CA TYR A 81 1.44 -1.40 -16.19
C TYR A 81 0.63 -2.65 -16.59
N GLY A 82 -0.23 -3.08 -15.67
CA GLY A 82 -1.08 -4.24 -15.82
C GLY A 82 -0.37 -5.61 -15.80
N GLU A 83 0.88 -5.67 -15.33
CA GLU A 83 1.56 -6.93 -15.07
C GLU A 83 0.91 -7.65 -13.88
N MET A 84 0.67 -8.96 -14.01
CA MET A 84 0.17 -9.81 -12.91
C MET A 84 1.27 -10.77 -12.43
N LEU A 85 1.24 -11.16 -11.15
CA LEU A 85 2.25 -12.07 -10.59
C LEU A 85 2.06 -13.53 -11.04
N ASN A 86 0.82 -13.93 -11.35
CA ASN A 86 0.48 -15.29 -11.76
C ASN A 86 0.70 -15.56 -13.26
N GLY A 87 1.22 -14.59 -14.02
CA GLY A 87 1.48 -14.72 -15.46
C GLY A 87 0.22 -14.85 -16.33
N SER A 88 -0.96 -14.57 -15.78
CA SER A 88 -2.21 -14.54 -16.54
C SER A 88 -2.36 -13.22 -17.32
N SER A 89 -3.55 -12.92 -17.83
CA SER A 89 -3.83 -11.75 -18.68
C SER A 89 -3.43 -10.39 -18.04
N HIS A 90 -3.63 -9.30 -18.77
CA HIS A 90 -3.35 -7.93 -18.32
C HIS A 90 -4.29 -7.46 -17.19
N LEU A 91 -3.75 -6.88 -16.12
CA LEU A 91 -4.53 -6.21 -15.06
C LEU A 91 -4.97 -4.82 -15.53
N ASP A 92 -6.28 -4.65 -15.67
CA ASP A 92 -6.89 -3.36 -15.96
C ASP A 92 -7.32 -2.67 -14.65
N ILE A 93 -6.55 -1.66 -14.24
CA ILE A 93 -6.76 -0.92 -12.99
C ILE A 93 -8.05 -0.07 -13.04
N ASP A 94 -8.48 0.37 -14.23
CA ASP A 94 -9.73 1.12 -14.38
C ASP A 94 -10.94 0.19 -14.22
N VAL A 95 -10.83 -1.06 -14.68
CA VAL A 95 -11.84 -2.10 -14.42
C VAL A 95 -11.93 -2.43 -12.93
N GLU A 96 -10.81 -2.54 -12.22
CA GLU A 96 -10.82 -2.75 -10.76
C GLU A 96 -11.53 -1.60 -10.03
N GLN A 97 -11.27 -0.34 -10.43
CA GLN A 97 -11.95 0.81 -9.84
C GLN A 97 -13.46 0.78 -10.07
N LYS A 98 -13.90 0.52 -11.31
CA LYS A 98 -15.34 0.38 -11.64
C LYS A 98 -15.99 -0.78 -10.88
N LEU A 99 -15.26 -1.87 -10.66
CA LEU A 99 -15.72 -3.00 -9.88
C LEU A 99 -15.95 -2.62 -8.42
N VAL A 100 -15.04 -1.86 -7.81
CA VAL A 100 -15.20 -1.33 -6.45
C VAL A 100 -16.43 -0.43 -6.35
N GLU A 101 -16.60 0.51 -7.28
CA GLU A 101 -17.75 1.42 -7.31
C GLU A 101 -19.07 0.66 -7.44
N LYS A 102 -19.11 -0.32 -8.36
CA LYS A 102 -20.28 -1.17 -8.54
C LYS A 102 -20.60 -1.98 -7.29
N ALA A 103 -19.60 -2.61 -6.67
CA ALA A 103 -19.81 -3.41 -5.46
C ALA A 103 -20.39 -2.56 -4.31
N LEU A 104 -19.87 -1.34 -4.11
CA LEU A 104 -20.42 -0.41 -3.13
C LEU A 104 -21.86 -0.01 -3.44
N LYS A 105 -22.15 0.30 -4.71
CA LYS A 105 -23.51 0.64 -5.14
C LYS A 105 -24.48 -0.52 -4.93
N ASP A 106 -24.11 -1.74 -5.32
CA ASP A 106 -24.94 -2.93 -5.14
C ASP A 106 -25.23 -3.21 -3.65
N LEU A 107 -24.28 -2.92 -2.75
CA LEU A 107 -24.48 -3.04 -1.30
C LEU A 107 -25.40 -1.94 -0.75
N GLN A 108 -25.28 -0.71 -1.25
CA GLN A 108 -26.16 0.41 -0.91
C GLN A 108 -27.59 0.14 -1.36
N ASP A 109 -27.79 -0.34 -2.59
CA ASP A 109 -29.11 -0.66 -3.15
C ASP A 109 -29.83 -1.78 -2.36
N ARG A 110 -29.07 -2.62 -1.64
CA ARG A 110 -29.60 -3.65 -0.73
C ARG A 110 -29.83 -3.15 0.70
N ASN A 111 -29.59 -1.87 0.99
CA ASN A 111 -29.59 -1.30 2.34
C ASN A 111 -28.71 -2.10 3.32
N ALA A 112 -27.54 -2.57 2.86
CA ALA A 112 -26.60 -3.29 3.69
C ALA A 112 -26.13 -2.41 4.86
N THR A 113 -25.98 -3.01 6.03
CA THR A 113 -25.42 -2.34 7.21
C THR A 113 -23.93 -2.05 7.03
N GLU A 114 -23.38 -1.09 7.77
CA GLU A 114 -21.95 -0.74 7.71
C GLU A 114 -21.03 -1.95 7.99
N LYS A 115 -21.49 -2.88 8.84
CA LYS A 115 -20.78 -4.12 9.16
C LYS A 115 -20.75 -5.08 7.96
N GLU A 116 -21.88 -5.22 7.26
CA GLU A 116 -21.99 -6.04 6.05
C GLU A 116 -21.16 -5.45 4.92
N VAL A 117 -21.21 -4.12 4.72
CA VAL A 117 -20.35 -3.41 3.76
C VAL A 117 -18.88 -3.66 4.08
N THR A 118 -18.49 -3.48 5.33
CA THR A 118 -17.10 -3.70 5.76
C THR A 118 -16.66 -5.14 5.46
N LEU A 119 -17.46 -6.14 5.85
CA LEU A 119 -17.11 -7.55 5.60
C LEU A 119 -17.02 -7.86 4.11
N ALA A 120 -18.02 -7.47 3.33
CA ALA A 120 -18.08 -7.71 1.89
C ALA A 120 -16.88 -7.09 1.16
N MET A 121 -16.54 -5.83 1.49
CA MET A 121 -15.42 -5.15 0.85
C MET A 121 -14.06 -5.70 1.26
N ARG A 122 -13.92 -6.28 2.46
CA ARG A 122 -12.69 -7.00 2.84
C ARG A 122 -12.54 -8.30 2.08
N VAL A 123 -13.61 -9.09 2.01
CA VAL A 123 -13.64 -10.36 1.26
C VAL A 123 -13.30 -10.10 -0.21
N LEU A 124 -13.95 -9.10 -0.81
CA LEU A 124 -13.69 -8.71 -2.19
C LEU A 124 -12.22 -8.38 -2.44
N GLY A 125 -11.59 -7.58 -1.57
CA GLY A 125 -10.18 -7.22 -1.72
C GLY A 125 -9.24 -8.42 -1.69
N ILE A 126 -9.51 -9.38 -0.80
CA ILE A 126 -8.75 -10.63 -0.70
C ILE A 126 -8.94 -11.49 -1.96
N GLU A 127 -10.18 -11.61 -2.45
CA GLU A 127 -10.49 -12.35 -3.67
C GLU A 127 -9.79 -11.75 -4.90
N ARG A 128 -9.83 -10.41 -5.05
CA ARG A 128 -9.15 -9.72 -6.15
C ARG A 128 -7.64 -9.86 -6.06
N ALA A 129 -7.05 -9.70 -4.88
CA ALA A 129 -5.61 -9.88 -4.70
C ALA A 129 -5.16 -11.27 -5.15
N ARG A 130 -5.85 -12.32 -4.67
CA ARG A 130 -5.54 -13.71 -5.04
C ARG A 130 -5.74 -14.00 -6.52
N LEU A 131 -6.81 -13.45 -7.11
CA LEU A 131 -7.08 -13.59 -8.55
C LEU A 131 -5.89 -13.14 -9.39
N HIS A 132 -5.22 -12.06 -8.99
CA HIS A 132 -4.10 -11.46 -9.71
C HIS A 132 -2.72 -11.92 -9.22
N GLY A 133 -2.67 -12.83 -8.25
CA GLY A 133 -1.46 -13.46 -7.75
C GLY A 133 -0.79 -12.77 -6.55
N TRP A 134 -1.44 -11.80 -5.91
CA TRP A 134 -0.97 -11.19 -4.67
C TRP A 134 -1.58 -11.87 -3.43
N PRO A 135 -0.83 -11.97 -2.32
CA PRO A 135 -1.27 -12.69 -1.13
C PRO A 135 -2.37 -11.96 -0.34
N ASN A 136 -2.44 -10.63 -0.46
CA ASN A 136 -3.37 -9.79 0.31
C ASN A 136 -3.68 -8.45 -0.38
N THR A 137 -4.74 -7.79 0.11
CA THR A 137 -5.24 -6.51 -0.43
C THR A 137 -4.20 -5.39 -0.36
N TYR A 138 -3.34 -5.39 0.66
CA TYR A 138 -2.31 -4.35 0.83
C TYR A 138 -1.26 -4.43 -0.27
N SER A 139 -0.58 -5.58 -0.43
CA SER A 139 0.44 -5.75 -1.46
C SER A 139 -0.11 -5.52 -2.86
N PHE A 140 -1.36 -5.96 -3.10
CA PHE A 140 -2.04 -5.75 -4.37
C PHE A 140 -2.35 -4.28 -4.67
N THR A 141 -2.86 -3.52 -3.70
CA THR A 141 -3.16 -2.10 -3.93
C THR A 141 -1.88 -1.25 -3.98
N LYS A 142 -0.81 -1.66 -3.30
CA LYS A 142 0.51 -1.04 -3.45
C LYS A 142 1.11 -1.30 -4.83
N SER A 143 0.99 -2.51 -5.38
CA SER A 143 1.46 -2.80 -6.74
C SER A 143 0.70 -1.98 -7.78
N MET A 144 -0.63 -1.87 -7.67
CA MET A 144 -1.43 -1.00 -8.55
C MET A 144 -1.01 0.47 -8.48
N GLY A 145 -0.74 0.99 -7.28
CA GLY A 145 -0.21 2.34 -7.09
C GLY A 145 1.15 2.53 -7.78
N GLU A 146 2.08 1.59 -7.61
CA GLU A 146 3.38 1.63 -8.29
C GLU A 146 3.25 1.61 -9.82
N MET A 147 2.41 0.73 -10.36
CA MET A 147 2.18 0.60 -11.80
C MET A 147 1.67 1.91 -12.40
N LEU A 148 0.69 2.55 -11.75
CA LEU A 148 0.16 3.84 -12.20
C LEU A 148 1.21 4.94 -12.16
N LEU A 149 2.00 5.01 -11.07
CA LEU A 149 3.08 5.98 -10.95
C LEU A 149 4.14 5.77 -12.03
N GLY A 150 4.61 4.53 -12.22
CA GLY A 150 5.60 4.20 -13.23
C GLY A 150 5.11 4.45 -14.66
N HIS A 151 3.83 4.19 -14.93
CA HIS A 151 3.23 4.41 -16.24
C HIS A 151 3.01 5.89 -16.56
N LEU A 152 2.53 6.68 -15.59
CA LEU A 152 2.11 8.05 -15.82
C LEU A 152 3.12 9.11 -15.39
N LYS A 153 4.29 8.74 -14.85
CA LYS A 153 5.29 9.73 -14.40
C LYS A 153 5.79 10.65 -15.52
N GLU A 154 5.75 10.21 -16.79
CA GLU A 154 6.39 10.90 -17.92
C GLU A 154 7.86 11.22 -17.59
N ASP A 155 8.26 12.49 -17.65
CA ASP A 155 9.63 12.95 -17.38
C ASP A 155 9.93 13.20 -15.89
N LEU A 156 8.93 13.03 -15.00
CA LEU A 156 9.13 13.22 -13.57
C LEU A 156 10.10 12.17 -13.02
N GLN A 157 11.10 12.65 -12.25
CA GLN A 157 11.99 11.78 -11.49
C GLN A 157 11.21 11.10 -10.36
N LEU A 158 10.93 9.81 -10.54
CA LEU A 158 10.24 8.96 -9.58
C LEU A 158 11.23 8.00 -8.93
N ILE A 159 11.22 7.94 -7.60
CA ILE A 159 11.89 6.88 -6.82
C ILE A 159 10.81 6.05 -6.13
N ILE A 160 10.90 4.73 -6.24
CA ILE A 160 10.04 3.79 -5.51
C ILE A 160 10.91 3.10 -4.45
N LEU A 161 10.62 3.36 -3.18
CA LEU A 161 11.27 2.70 -2.06
C LEU A 161 10.40 1.53 -1.58
N ARG A 162 10.94 0.31 -1.51
CA ARG A 162 10.18 -0.90 -1.12
C ARG A 162 10.64 -1.46 0.23
N PRO A 163 10.27 -0.84 1.37
CA PRO A 163 10.64 -1.37 2.69
C PRO A 163 9.93 -2.69 3.00
N THR A 164 10.55 -3.49 3.89
CA THR A 164 9.95 -4.68 4.53
C THR A 164 9.14 -4.29 5.77
N ILE A 165 8.82 -5.24 6.66
CA ILE A 165 8.11 -4.97 7.90
C ILE A 165 8.87 -3.95 8.75
N ILE A 166 8.21 -2.83 9.05
CA ILE A 166 8.67 -1.84 10.02
C ILE A 166 7.98 -2.14 11.35
N LEU A 167 8.76 -2.39 12.40
CA LEU A 167 8.26 -2.76 13.72
C LEU A 167 8.08 -1.53 14.61
N SER A 168 8.92 -1.38 15.62
CA SER A 168 8.87 -0.29 16.58
C SER A 168 9.75 0.87 16.16
N THR A 169 9.41 2.06 16.66
CA THR A 169 10.31 3.19 16.55
C THR A 169 11.56 2.98 17.40
N TYR A 170 12.68 3.51 16.93
CA TYR A 170 13.94 3.46 17.67
C TYR A 170 13.98 4.48 18.81
N LYS A 171 13.43 5.69 18.60
CA LYS A 171 13.57 6.80 19.56
C LYS A 171 12.28 7.55 19.86
N GLU A 172 11.59 8.07 18.85
CA GLU A 172 10.38 8.90 19.05
C GLU A 172 9.10 8.09 18.75
N PRO A 173 7.99 8.28 19.47
CA PRO A 173 7.84 9.10 20.69
C PRO A 173 8.55 8.50 21.92
N PHE A 174 8.84 7.20 21.91
CA PHE A 174 9.77 6.53 22.81
C PHE A 174 10.25 5.22 22.17
N PRO A 175 11.45 4.71 22.53
CA PRO A 175 11.96 3.46 21.98
C PRO A 175 10.98 2.30 22.19
N GLY A 176 10.73 1.53 21.13
CA GLY A 176 9.79 0.41 21.20
C GLY A 176 8.33 0.78 20.97
N TRP A 177 8.00 2.05 20.66
CA TRP A 177 6.62 2.42 20.33
C TRP A 177 6.14 1.72 19.06
N ILE A 178 4.95 1.12 19.12
CA ILE A 178 4.29 0.46 18.00
C ILE A 178 2.90 1.06 17.82
N GLU A 179 2.64 1.58 16.62
CA GLU A 179 1.35 2.20 16.27
C GLU A 179 0.39 1.16 15.67
N GLY A 180 -0.49 0.62 16.52
CA GLY A 180 -1.50 -0.38 16.15
C GLY A 180 -0.99 -1.82 16.17
N MET A 181 -1.87 -2.77 15.85
CA MET A 181 -1.54 -4.20 15.79
C MET A 181 -1.86 -4.70 14.38
N ARG A 182 -0.83 -4.86 13.54
CA ARG A 182 -1.03 -5.15 12.11
C ARG A 182 -0.42 -6.47 11.68
N THR A 183 0.79 -6.77 12.16
CA THR A 183 1.51 -7.99 11.75
C THR A 183 2.27 -8.57 12.94
N MET A 184 3.59 -8.40 12.99
CA MET A 184 4.48 -8.98 14.00
C MET A 184 4.24 -8.41 15.41
N ASP A 185 3.69 -7.20 15.48
CA ASP A 185 3.20 -6.55 16.71
C ASP A 185 2.26 -7.45 17.51
N THR A 186 1.41 -8.22 16.81
CA THR A 186 0.44 -9.13 17.44
C THR A 186 1.15 -10.27 18.18
N PHE A 187 2.25 -10.78 17.60
CA PHE A 187 3.10 -11.77 18.24
C PHE A 187 3.85 -11.18 19.43
N ILE A 188 4.43 -9.98 19.28
CA ILE A 188 5.15 -9.28 20.35
C ILE A 188 4.24 -9.05 21.56
N VAL A 189 3.01 -8.54 21.34
CA VAL A 189 2.02 -8.32 22.41
C VAL A 189 1.53 -9.65 22.99
N GLY A 190 1.31 -10.67 22.15
CA GLY A 190 0.91 -12.01 22.58
C GLY A 190 1.94 -12.65 23.53
N TYR A 191 3.23 -12.50 23.21
CA TYR A 191 4.34 -12.93 24.04
C TYR A 191 4.44 -12.10 25.33
N GLY A 192 4.40 -10.76 25.22
CA GLY A 192 4.46 -9.86 26.37
C GLY A 192 3.31 -10.06 27.37
N LYS A 193 2.12 -10.47 26.90
CA LYS A 193 0.97 -10.83 27.74
C LYS A 193 0.98 -12.28 28.23
N GLY A 194 2.01 -13.07 27.89
CA GLY A 194 2.11 -14.49 28.24
C GLY A 194 1.06 -15.39 27.59
N LYS A 195 0.30 -14.89 26.60
CA LYS A 195 -0.73 -15.64 25.86
C LYS A 195 -0.13 -16.51 24.76
N GLN A 196 1.07 -16.16 24.29
CA GLN A 196 1.89 -17.00 23.42
C GLN A 196 3.23 -17.24 24.11
N LYS A 197 3.59 -18.52 24.31
CA LYS A 197 4.86 -18.91 24.96
C LYS A 197 5.93 -19.36 23.96
N LEU A 198 5.52 -19.64 22.72
CA LEU A 198 6.36 -20.17 21.67
C LEU A 198 5.88 -19.64 20.33
N ALA A 199 6.80 -19.11 19.52
CA ALA A 199 6.57 -18.88 18.11
C ALA A 199 7.23 -20.03 17.34
N MET A 200 6.46 -20.83 16.61
CA MET A 200 7.02 -21.87 15.74
C MET A 200 7.56 -21.20 14.48
N GLY A 201 8.89 -21.05 14.41
CA GLY A 201 9.61 -20.73 13.19
C GLY A 201 10.24 -22.01 12.62
N GLY A 202 10.17 -22.19 11.31
CA GLY A 202 10.94 -23.24 10.65
C GLY A 202 12.44 -22.93 10.78
N ARG A 203 13.30 -23.95 10.83
CA ARG A 203 14.76 -23.74 10.87
C ARG A 203 15.29 -22.91 9.69
N GLU A 204 14.53 -22.84 8.60
CA GLU A 204 14.88 -22.12 7.38
C GLU A 204 14.13 -20.79 7.23
N THR A 205 13.36 -20.36 8.24
CA THR A 205 12.64 -19.08 8.18
C THR A 205 13.61 -17.91 8.28
N ILE A 206 13.76 -17.16 7.18
CA ILE A 206 14.52 -15.90 7.15
C ILE A 206 13.59 -14.76 7.59
N THR A 207 14.04 -13.94 8.55
CA THR A 207 13.32 -12.74 9.00
C THR A 207 14.19 -11.51 8.78
N ASP A 208 13.74 -10.61 7.91
CA ASP A 208 14.41 -9.33 7.71
C ASP A 208 13.98 -8.32 8.77
N VAL A 209 14.95 -7.84 9.55
CA VAL A 209 14.74 -6.81 10.56
C VAL A 209 15.58 -5.60 10.17
N MET A 210 14.93 -4.53 9.72
CA MET A 210 15.60 -3.24 9.55
C MET A 210 15.49 -2.44 10.85
N ILE A 211 16.62 -2.29 11.54
CA ILE A 211 16.74 -1.43 12.72
C ILE A 211 17.31 -0.09 12.23
N TRP A 212 16.55 0.99 12.43
CA TRP A 212 17.05 2.34 12.22
C TRP A 212 17.95 2.72 13.40
N SER A 213 19.23 2.96 13.14
CA SER A 213 20.24 3.42 14.12
C SER A 213 20.43 4.93 14.08
#